data_AF-K1PCL9-F1
#
_entry.id   AF-K1PCL9-F1
#
_cell.length_a   1.000
_cell.length_b   1.000
_cell.length_c   1.000
_cell.angle_alpha   90.00
_cell.angle_beta   90.00
_cell.angle_gamma   90.00
#
_symmetry.space_group_name_H-M   'P 1'
#
loop_
_entity.id
_entity.type
_entity.pdbx_description
1 polymer ?
#
loop_
_entity_poly.entity_id
_entity_poly.type
_entity_poly.pdbx_seq_one_letter_code
_entity_poly.pdbx_strand_id
1 'polypeptide(L)'
;MSVVPASLFVSPSLPSIVTVVVTLALVVFLIWDIWSSVRRFIPIGGMAIFVIVLWITSTSPKKVQWMTVTWGLLLQFGMGIVILRWPVGYAACKFLGDSVSQFLSYTDAGSKFVFGDPGYTLHPVAFGVLPVVIFFSAVVSVLYYLGIMQFFIRVIAAVLRFLMQTTPIESFATAAHIFIGQVESSVVLKPFLNDLTNSELHAVLTSGFATVAGTVIAAYIEFGVPAEHVISASFMSAPAALAVAKLAFPETKSTDFKISKEMELEVGKERNIMEAVSVGAMGAVKLVANVVVNLVAFVAILAFIDATLSYFGSRVGHPEVSFDASIFLCSYIFMPLAFIMGIPWSNCRVVGKLIGKKIVINEFLAFADLGGYIKAGDIQGRSAVISTYILCGFGSIAAMGINLGALSAAEPRRRKDFAKLMLRAVVAGNIACFMTACVAGILYQDEPVMISITNSTNDLNSTLQNLTTNSNIRDIVTSSTPVRNCNLDTRLCPVFESAKIVKKLFTKNKISHMAYSGVKYTRTNVQDAQEHRLIVLNGTDLGVDSPCQNGKDLQRVMSKESNSAAKATITTTVTMLGREGETNSGAGTSEII
;
A
#
# COMPACT_ATOMS: atom_id res chain seq x y z
N MET A 1 7.22 23.00 26.89
CA MET A 1 5.83 23.32 27.27
C MET A 1 5.33 22.16 28.11
N SER A 2 5.18 22.41 29.40
CA SER A 2 5.02 21.43 30.47
C SER A 2 3.60 20.87 30.57
N VAL A 3 3.53 19.53 30.63
CA VAL A 3 2.65 18.75 31.53
C VAL A 3 1.15 18.74 31.21
N VAL A 4 0.69 17.60 30.66
CA VAL A 4 -0.61 17.06 31.04
C VAL A 4 -0.47 16.59 32.50
N PRO A 5 -1.19 17.21 33.46
CA PRO A 5 -0.98 16.94 34.87
C PRO A 5 -1.34 15.50 35.23
N ALA A 6 -0.52 14.92 36.12
CA ALA A 6 -0.73 13.59 36.70
C ALA A 6 -2.03 13.49 37.53
N SER A 7 -2.77 14.58 37.70
CA SER A 7 -4.09 14.60 38.34
C SER A 7 -5.24 14.23 37.39
N LEU A 8 -5.01 14.06 36.09
CA LEU A 8 -6.02 13.54 35.15
C LEU A 8 -6.13 12.00 35.16
N PHE A 9 -5.31 11.32 35.97
CA PHE A 9 -5.36 9.87 36.13
C PHE A 9 -6.51 9.49 37.07
N VAL A 10 -7.66 9.39 36.43
CA VAL A 10 -8.88 8.72 36.86
C VAL A 10 -8.61 7.48 37.73
N SER A 11 -9.42 7.30 38.78
CA SER A 11 -9.40 6.17 39.72
C SER A 11 -9.37 4.80 39.03
N PRO A 12 -8.70 3.78 39.60
CA PRO A 12 -8.49 2.46 38.98
C PRO A 12 -9.76 1.68 38.58
N SER A 13 -10.95 2.09 39.03
CA SER A 13 -12.24 1.48 38.69
C SER A 13 -12.90 2.03 37.42
N LEU A 14 -12.63 3.28 37.01
CA LEU A 14 -13.27 3.87 35.83
C LEU A 14 -12.79 3.25 34.50
N PRO A 15 -11.48 2.93 34.31
CA PRO A 15 -11.01 2.31 33.07
C PRO A 15 -11.75 1.01 32.79
N SER A 16 -11.99 0.19 33.83
CA SER A 16 -12.69 -1.09 33.69
C SER A 16 -14.15 -0.94 33.24
N ILE A 17 -14.88 0.02 33.78
CA ILE A 17 -16.28 0.29 33.37
C ILE A 17 -16.30 0.78 31.92
N VAL A 18 -15.43 1.73 31.58
CA VAL A 18 -15.31 2.25 30.21
C VAL A 18 -14.94 1.14 29.24
N THR A 19 -13.98 0.28 29.57
CA THR A 19 -13.61 -0.87 28.73
C THR A 19 -14.81 -1.78 28.47
N VAL A 20 -15.58 -2.12 29.50
CA VAL A 20 -16.77 -2.97 29.33
C VAL A 20 -17.78 -2.30 28.41
N VAL A 21 -18.12 -1.03 28.65
CA VAL A 21 -19.10 -0.29 27.84
C VAL A 21 -18.64 -0.18 26.38
N VAL A 22 -17.38 0.21 26.14
CA VAL A 22 -16.82 0.36 24.79
C VAL A 22 -16.77 -0.99 24.07
N THR A 23 -16.36 -2.05 24.76
CA THR A 23 -16.34 -3.40 24.19
C THR A 23 -17.75 -3.86 23.81
N LEU A 24 -18.73 -3.64 24.69
CA LEU A 24 -20.12 -4.03 24.45
C LEU A 24 -20.73 -3.25 23.29
N ALA A 25 -20.47 -1.93 23.22
CA ALA A 25 -20.88 -1.10 22.10
C ALA A 25 -20.26 -1.58 20.77
N LEU A 26 -18.98 -1.93 20.77
CA LEU A 26 -18.28 -2.44 19.60
C LEU A 26 -18.81 -3.81 19.16
N VAL A 27 -19.13 -4.69 20.09
CA VAL A 27 -19.76 -5.99 19.80
C VAL A 27 -21.16 -5.79 19.19
N VAL A 28 -21.97 -4.90 19.75
CA VAL A 28 -23.30 -4.58 19.19
C VAL A 28 -23.16 -3.99 17.78
N PHE A 29 -22.22 -3.07 17.58
CA PHE A 29 -21.92 -2.50 16.27
C PHE A 29 -21.48 -3.57 15.26
N LEU A 30 -20.59 -4.48 15.66
CA LEU A 30 -20.13 -5.59 14.81
C LEU A 30 -21.30 -6.50 14.42
N ILE A 31 -22.14 -6.90 15.39
CA ILE A 31 -23.32 -7.75 15.12
C ILE A 31 -24.24 -7.06 14.11
N TRP A 32 -24.52 -5.76 14.31
CA TRP A 32 -25.32 -4.98 13.38
C TRP A 32 -24.68 -4.92 11.97
N ASP A 33 -23.40 -4.59 11.88
CA ASP A 33 -22.72 -4.34 10.60
C ASP A 33 -22.54 -5.61 9.76
N ILE A 34 -22.30 -6.73 10.43
CA ILE A 34 -21.92 -8.00 9.77
C ILE A 34 -23.14 -8.84 9.43
N TRP A 35 -24.32 -8.54 9.99
CA TRP A 35 -25.54 -9.34 9.80
C TRP A 35 -25.93 -9.54 8.33
N SER A 36 -25.55 -8.61 7.45
CA SER A 36 -25.84 -8.66 6.01
C SER A 36 -24.79 -9.38 5.16
N SER A 37 -23.60 -9.73 5.70
CA SER A 37 -22.46 -10.20 4.91
C SER A 37 -21.70 -11.37 5.55
N VAL A 38 -22.01 -12.60 5.11
CA VAL A 38 -21.37 -13.84 5.59
C VAL A 38 -19.83 -13.82 5.44
N ARG A 39 -19.31 -13.13 4.42
CA ARG A 39 -17.87 -13.04 4.15
C ARG A 39 -17.07 -12.31 5.24
N ARG A 40 -17.71 -11.44 6.01
CA ARG A 40 -17.05 -10.66 7.07
C ARG A 40 -16.87 -11.45 8.37
N PHE A 41 -17.52 -12.60 8.54
CA PHE A 41 -17.29 -13.47 9.70
C PHE A 41 -15.92 -14.15 9.68
N ILE A 42 -15.38 -14.43 8.49
CA ILE A 42 -14.08 -15.10 8.31
C ILE A 42 -12.94 -14.32 9.00
N PRO A 43 -12.72 -13.01 8.71
CA PRO A 43 -11.66 -12.25 9.38
C PRO A 43 -11.87 -12.05 10.88
N ILE A 44 -13.10 -12.10 11.39
CA ILE A 44 -13.36 -12.12 12.85
C ILE A 44 -12.83 -13.43 13.45
N GLY A 45 -13.15 -14.56 12.80
CA GLY A 45 -12.60 -15.86 13.16
C GLY A 45 -11.07 -15.87 13.09
N GLY A 46 -10.47 -15.28 12.04
CA GLY A 46 -9.03 -15.09 11.93
C GLY A 46 -8.43 -14.32 13.10
N MET A 47 -9.03 -13.18 13.47
CA MET A 47 -8.58 -12.39 14.63
C MET A 47 -8.65 -13.20 15.93
N ALA A 48 -9.73 -13.96 16.16
CA ALA A 48 -9.86 -14.83 17.31
C ALA A 48 -8.79 -15.96 17.30
N ILE A 49 -8.54 -16.58 16.16
CA ILE A 49 -7.49 -17.60 15.99
C ILE A 49 -6.12 -17.01 16.36
N PHE A 50 -5.78 -15.81 15.89
CA PHE A 50 -4.50 -15.18 16.23
C PHE A 50 -4.36 -14.93 17.74
N VAL A 51 -5.41 -14.42 18.40
CA VAL A 51 -5.41 -14.24 19.86
C VAL A 51 -5.22 -15.57 20.58
N ILE A 52 -5.93 -16.62 20.17
CA ILE A 52 -5.83 -17.96 20.77
C ILE A 52 -4.42 -18.54 20.58
N VAL A 53 -3.87 -18.47 19.36
CA VAL A 53 -2.53 -18.97 19.05
C VAL A 53 -1.48 -18.23 19.87
N LEU A 54 -1.57 -16.90 19.98
CA LEU A 54 -0.67 -16.11 20.80
C LEU A 54 -0.80 -16.42 22.29
N TRP A 55 -2.02 -16.66 22.77
CA TRP A 55 -2.25 -17.01 24.18
C TRP A 55 -1.68 -18.39 24.52
N ILE A 56 -1.87 -19.39 23.65
CA ILE A 56 -1.32 -20.75 23.82
C ILE A 56 0.21 -20.72 23.76
N THR A 57 0.77 -19.96 22.82
CA THR A 57 2.23 -19.83 22.65
C THR A 57 2.85 -18.76 23.56
N SER A 58 2.07 -18.17 24.48
CA SER A 58 2.53 -17.15 25.42
C SER A 58 3.54 -17.72 26.42
N THR A 59 4.50 -16.91 26.86
CA THR A 59 5.52 -17.38 27.83
C THR A 59 4.96 -17.51 29.22
N SER A 60 3.88 -16.79 29.52
CA SER A 60 3.23 -16.82 30.82
C SER A 60 1.75 -16.48 30.65
N PRO A 61 0.92 -17.40 30.10
CA PRO A 61 -0.49 -17.14 29.78
C PRO A 61 -1.32 -16.66 30.98
N LYS A 62 -0.95 -17.08 32.20
CA LYS A 62 -1.59 -16.68 33.46
C LYS A 62 -1.27 -15.24 33.90
N LYS A 63 -0.20 -14.63 33.37
CA LYS A 63 0.26 -13.27 33.70
C LYS A 63 -0.14 -12.23 32.64
N VAL A 64 -0.92 -12.63 31.63
CA VAL A 64 -1.42 -11.74 30.60
C VAL A 64 -2.31 -10.67 31.22
N GLN A 65 -1.94 -9.40 31.04
CA GLN A 65 -2.77 -8.26 31.42
C GLN A 65 -3.79 -7.99 30.31
N TRP A 66 -4.99 -8.56 30.46
CA TRP A 66 -6.05 -8.46 29.45
C TRP A 66 -6.54 -7.03 29.21
N MET A 67 -6.35 -6.11 30.14
CA MET A 67 -6.66 -4.69 29.94
C MET A 67 -5.85 -4.12 28.77
N THR A 68 -4.54 -4.33 28.77
CA THR A 68 -3.62 -3.89 27.70
C THR A 68 -3.97 -4.54 26.36
N VAL A 69 -4.19 -5.86 26.35
CA VAL A 69 -4.54 -6.58 25.12
C VAL A 69 -5.86 -6.07 24.56
N THR A 70 -6.91 -5.99 25.38
CA THR A 70 -8.25 -5.55 24.95
C THR A 70 -8.21 -4.12 24.43
N TRP A 71 -7.55 -3.18 25.13
CA TRP A 71 -7.43 -1.81 24.64
C TRP A 71 -6.65 -1.70 23.33
N GLY A 72 -5.58 -2.47 23.14
CA GLY A 72 -4.87 -2.46 21.87
C GLY A 72 -5.74 -3.00 20.71
N LEU A 73 -6.57 -4.02 20.97
CA LEU A 73 -7.56 -4.49 20.00
C LEU A 73 -8.67 -3.46 19.71
N LEU A 74 -9.20 -2.82 20.76
CA LEU A 74 -10.22 -1.78 20.63
C LEU A 74 -9.67 -0.54 19.89
N LEU A 75 -8.43 -0.14 20.17
CA LEU A 75 -7.80 1.00 19.53
C LEU A 75 -7.55 0.78 18.04
N GLN A 76 -6.99 -0.37 17.65
CA GLN A 76 -6.82 -0.67 16.23
C GLN A 76 -8.18 -0.75 15.51
N PHE A 77 -9.20 -1.31 16.16
CA PHE A 77 -10.53 -1.43 15.56
C PHE A 77 -11.23 -0.07 15.45
N GLY A 78 -11.13 0.76 16.48
CA GLY A 78 -11.65 2.12 16.50
C GLY A 78 -11.00 2.99 15.42
N MET A 79 -9.67 2.93 15.27
CA MET A 79 -8.96 3.56 14.15
C MET A 79 -9.45 3.01 12.80
N GLY A 80 -9.62 1.69 12.70
CA GLY A 80 -10.20 1.06 11.51
C GLY A 80 -11.59 1.60 11.16
N ILE A 81 -12.49 1.78 12.14
CA ILE A 81 -13.83 2.35 11.89
C ILE A 81 -13.71 3.79 11.37
N VAL A 82 -12.88 4.60 12.03
CA VAL A 82 -12.67 6.00 11.65
C VAL A 82 -12.14 6.08 10.22
N ILE A 83 -11.17 5.25 9.86
CA ILE A 83 -10.46 5.38 8.59
C ILE A 83 -11.17 4.65 7.44
N LEU A 84 -11.67 3.44 7.67
CA LEU A 84 -12.21 2.59 6.60
C LEU A 84 -13.72 2.68 6.47
N ARG A 85 -14.43 3.16 7.49
CA ARG A 85 -15.90 3.10 7.50
C ARG A 85 -16.59 4.44 7.61
N TRP A 86 -16.02 5.37 8.36
CA TRP A 86 -16.59 6.71 8.46
C TRP A 86 -16.22 7.52 7.20
N PRO A 87 -17.18 7.99 6.38
CA PRO A 87 -16.87 8.63 5.10
C PRO A 87 -15.97 9.85 5.23
N VAL A 88 -16.13 10.62 6.30
CA VAL A 88 -15.29 11.78 6.60
C VAL A 88 -13.86 11.36 6.93
N GLY A 89 -13.69 10.31 7.72
CA GLY A 89 -12.37 9.80 8.07
C GLY A 89 -11.67 9.13 6.88
N TYR A 90 -12.40 8.39 6.03
CA TYR A 90 -11.88 7.88 4.76
C TYR A 90 -11.45 9.02 3.83
N ALA A 91 -12.28 10.06 3.67
CA ALA A 91 -11.94 11.24 2.87
C ALA A 91 -10.71 11.98 3.43
N ALA A 92 -10.57 12.08 4.75
CA ALA A 92 -9.39 12.68 5.38
C ALA A 92 -8.11 11.86 5.14
N CYS A 93 -8.18 10.53 5.26
CA CYS A 93 -7.05 9.65 4.97
C CYS A 93 -6.69 9.62 3.48
N LYS A 94 -7.69 9.69 2.59
CA LYS A 94 -7.47 9.84 1.15
C LYS A 94 -6.80 11.16 0.82
N PHE A 95 -7.30 12.28 1.35
CA PHE A 95 -6.66 13.59 1.20
C PHE A 95 -5.21 13.59 1.70
N LEU A 96 -4.95 12.97 2.85
CA LEU A 96 -3.60 12.81 3.38
C LEU A 96 -2.73 11.94 2.46
N GLY A 97 -3.26 10.83 1.96
CA GLY A 97 -2.58 9.95 1.00
C GLY A 97 -2.22 10.65 -0.30
N ASP A 98 -3.18 11.38 -0.89
CA ASP A 98 -2.98 12.17 -2.11
C ASP A 98 -1.96 13.29 -1.88
N SER A 99 -2.03 13.97 -0.74
CA SER A 99 -1.06 15.02 -0.36
C SER A 99 0.35 14.46 -0.19
N VAL A 100 0.49 13.28 0.44
CA VAL A 100 1.77 12.59 0.57
C VAL A 100 2.25 12.14 -0.80
N SER A 101 1.42 11.53 -1.64
CA SER A 101 1.81 11.11 -3.00
C SER A 101 2.28 12.31 -3.84
N GLN A 102 1.56 13.43 -3.81
CA GLN A 102 1.98 14.66 -4.48
C GLN A 102 3.30 15.19 -3.90
N PHE A 103 3.45 15.19 -2.58
CA PHE A 103 4.69 15.61 -1.94
C PHE A 103 5.89 14.75 -2.38
N LEU A 104 5.70 13.43 -2.49
CA LEU A 104 6.76 12.50 -2.91
C LEU A 104 7.12 12.66 -4.38
N SER A 105 6.16 13.05 -5.25
CA SER A 105 6.42 13.31 -6.67
C SER A 105 7.44 14.42 -6.93
N TYR A 106 7.68 15.33 -5.96
CA TYR A 106 8.77 16.31 -6.08
C TYR A 106 10.17 15.68 -6.14
N THR A 107 10.31 14.42 -5.71
CA THR A 107 11.54 13.66 -5.88
C THR A 107 11.92 13.52 -7.36
N ASP A 108 10.96 13.48 -8.27
CA ASP A 108 11.21 13.34 -9.71
C ASP A 108 12.10 14.45 -10.26
N ALA A 109 11.98 15.68 -9.74
CA ALA A 109 12.87 16.78 -10.11
C ALA A 109 14.33 16.49 -9.74
N GLY A 110 14.55 15.92 -8.55
CA GLY A 110 15.88 15.50 -8.07
C GLY A 110 16.42 14.30 -8.86
N SER A 111 15.59 13.26 -9.05
CA SER A 111 15.97 12.06 -9.80
C SER A 111 16.29 12.37 -11.26
N LYS A 112 15.48 13.22 -11.92
CA LYS A 112 15.73 13.66 -13.30
C LYS A 112 17.02 14.47 -13.43
N PHE A 113 17.34 15.30 -12.43
CA PHE A 113 18.58 16.07 -12.42
C PHE A 113 19.82 15.18 -12.23
N VAL A 114 19.78 14.23 -11.29
CA VAL A 114 20.93 13.39 -10.94
C VAL A 114 21.15 12.23 -11.92
N PHE A 115 20.08 11.57 -12.36
CA PHE A 115 20.15 10.35 -13.18
C PHE A 115 19.78 10.57 -14.65
N GLY A 116 19.28 11.74 -15.02
CA GLY A 116 18.88 12.08 -16.39
C GLY A 116 17.58 11.40 -16.84
N ASP A 117 17.04 11.90 -17.95
CA ASP A 117 15.85 11.41 -18.64
C ASP A 117 16.28 10.77 -19.98
N PRO A 118 15.93 9.50 -20.32
CA PRO A 118 15.00 8.59 -19.64
C PRO A 118 15.64 7.67 -18.58
N GLY A 119 16.91 7.87 -18.22
CA GLY A 119 17.65 6.99 -17.31
C GLY A 119 16.90 6.63 -16.02
N TYR A 120 16.26 7.61 -15.39
CA TYR A 120 15.49 7.36 -14.15
C TYR A 120 14.20 6.56 -14.37
N THR A 121 13.59 6.66 -15.55
CA THR A 121 12.36 5.93 -15.93
C THR A 121 12.62 4.50 -16.38
N LEU A 122 13.83 4.21 -16.91
CA LEU A 122 14.21 2.87 -17.37
C LEU A 122 14.41 1.87 -16.22
N HIS A 123 14.92 2.35 -15.09
CA HIS A 123 15.11 1.54 -13.89
C HIS A 123 14.36 2.18 -12.70
N PRO A 124 13.01 2.15 -12.72
CA PRO A 124 12.19 2.92 -11.80
C PRO A 124 12.38 2.51 -10.34
N VAL A 125 12.72 1.25 -10.06
CA VAL A 125 13.04 0.82 -8.69
C VAL A 125 14.30 1.52 -8.16
N ALA A 126 15.37 1.54 -8.96
CA ALA A 126 16.67 2.06 -8.50
C ALA A 126 16.73 3.59 -8.53
N PHE A 127 16.14 4.20 -9.56
CA PHE A 127 16.31 5.64 -9.85
C PHE A 127 15.00 6.45 -9.74
N GLY A 128 13.85 5.80 -9.56
CA GLY A 128 12.59 6.47 -9.21
C GLY A 128 12.30 6.33 -7.73
N VAL A 129 12.09 5.09 -7.28
CA VAL A 129 11.59 4.72 -5.95
C VAL A 129 12.60 4.95 -4.83
N LEU A 130 13.86 4.53 -4.99
CA LEU A 130 14.87 4.67 -3.92
C LEU A 130 15.28 6.12 -3.61
N PRO A 131 15.40 7.04 -4.58
CA PRO A 131 15.60 8.46 -4.30
C PRO A 131 14.52 9.08 -3.41
N VAL A 132 13.28 8.56 -3.46
CA VAL A 132 12.19 9.03 -2.61
C VAL A 132 12.51 8.81 -1.13
N VAL A 133 13.21 7.71 -0.80
CA VAL A 133 13.69 7.41 0.55
C VAL A 133 14.68 8.47 1.03
N ILE A 134 15.56 8.95 0.15
CA ILE A 134 16.56 9.99 0.45
C ILE A 134 15.85 11.33 0.72
N PHE A 135 14.94 11.71 -0.18
CA PHE A 135 14.16 12.93 -0.05
C PHE A 135 13.31 12.94 1.23
N PHE A 136 12.57 11.86 1.49
CA PHE A 136 11.72 11.76 2.67
C PHE A 136 12.54 11.76 3.97
N SER A 137 13.70 11.09 3.99
CA SER A 137 14.61 11.10 5.15
C SER A 137 15.16 12.50 5.45
N ALA A 138 15.51 13.27 4.43
CA ALA A 138 15.93 14.66 4.58
C ALA A 138 14.83 15.52 5.23
N VAL A 139 13.58 15.33 4.81
CA VAL A 139 12.42 16.06 5.34
C VAL A 139 12.11 15.64 6.76
N VAL A 140 12.10 14.33 7.05
CA VAL A 140 11.90 13.82 8.40
C VAL A 140 12.94 14.38 9.35
N SER A 141 14.21 14.44 8.94
CA SER A 141 15.29 15.05 9.72
C SER A 141 15.01 16.53 10.03
N VAL A 142 14.49 17.30 9.07
CA VAL A 142 14.03 18.68 9.32
C VAL A 142 12.89 18.71 10.34
N LEU A 143 11.91 17.81 10.24
CA LEU A 143 10.79 17.74 11.19
C LEU A 143 11.25 17.36 12.61
N TYR A 144 12.33 16.58 12.75
CA TYR A 144 13.00 16.32 14.03
C TYR A 144 13.75 17.54 14.54
N TYR A 145 14.48 18.24 13.68
CA TYR A 145 15.17 19.48 14.05
C TYR A 145 14.17 20.55 14.54
N LEU A 146 13.01 20.65 13.90
CA LEU A 146 11.96 21.61 14.28
C LEU A 146 11.13 21.19 15.51
N GLY A 147 11.30 19.98 16.04
CA GLY A 147 10.53 19.52 17.21
C GLY A 147 9.13 18.98 16.89
N ILE A 148 8.74 18.92 15.60
CA ILE A 148 7.38 18.54 15.16
C ILE A 148 7.15 17.04 15.36
N MET A 149 8.11 16.20 14.99
CA MET A 149 7.99 14.74 15.20
C MET A 149 7.89 14.39 16.68
N GLN A 150 8.69 15.06 17.52
CA GLN A 150 8.67 14.90 18.97
C GLN A 150 7.32 15.25 19.57
N PHE A 151 6.63 16.25 19.02
CA PHE A 151 5.26 16.57 19.44
C PHE A 151 4.30 15.43 19.13
N PHE A 152 4.25 14.95 17.89
CA PHE A 152 3.34 13.87 17.50
C PHE A 152 3.60 12.56 18.23
N ILE A 153 4.88 12.16 18.35
CA ILE A 153 5.27 10.94 19.06
C ILE A 153 4.85 11.02 20.53
N ARG A 154 5.07 12.16 21.20
CA ARG A 154 4.66 12.33 22.61
C ARG A 154 3.15 12.24 22.79
N VAL A 155 2.36 12.85 21.89
CA VAL A 155 0.89 12.78 21.94
C VAL A 155 0.42 11.33 21.79
N ILE A 156 0.91 10.61 20.76
CA ILE A 156 0.51 9.23 20.51
C ILE A 156 0.96 8.32 21.66
N ALA A 157 2.21 8.48 22.12
CA ALA A 157 2.75 7.72 23.25
C ALA A 157 1.93 7.94 24.54
N ALA A 158 1.50 9.19 24.80
CA ALA A 158 0.66 9.51 25.94
C ALA A 158 -0.71 8.82 25.85
N VAL A 159 -1.34 8.82 24.67
CA VAL A 159 -2.62 8.12 24.43
C VAL A 159 -2.45 6.61 24.63
N LEU A 160 -1.43 6.00 24.02
CA LEU A 160 -1.16 4.57 24.17
C LEU A 160 -0.90 4.21 25.64
N ARG A 161 -0.04 4.96 26.32
CA ARG A 161 0.27 4.77 27.75
C ARG A 161 -0.98 4.88 28.62
N PHE A 162 -1.80 5.90 28.40
CA PHE A 162 -3.00 6.15 29.19
C PHE A 162 -4.02 5.02 29.05
N LEU A 163 -4.28 4.56 27.83
CA LEU A 163 -5.30 3.55 27.56
C LEU A 163 -4.81 2.13 27.83
N MET A 164 -3.59 1.80 27.40
CA MET A 164 -3.05 0.44 27.46
C MET A 164 -2.31 0.13 28.76
N GLN A 165 -2.07 1.13 29.61
CA GLN A 165 -1.34 1.02 30.88
C GLN A 165 0.08 0.43 30.74
N THR A 166 0.67 0.60 29.56
CA THR A 166 2.03 0.20 29.23
C THR A 166 3.06 1.17 29.79
N THR A 167 4.32 0.76 29.85
CA THR A 167 5.37 1.63 30.38
C THR A 167 5.68 2.80 29.44
N PRO A 168 6.25 3.91 29.95
CA PRO A 168 6.52 5.08 29.12
C PRO A 168 7.42 4.76 27.92
N ILE A 169 8.44 3.93 28.12
CA ILE A 169 9.46 3.65 27.10
C ILE A 169 8.89 2.79 25.98
N GLU A 170 8.14 1.73 26.30
CA GLU A 170 7.56 0.87 25.25
C GLU A 170 6.42 1.57 24.48
N SER A 171 5.65 2.41 25.16
CA SER A 171 4.59 3.22 24.52
C SER A 171 5.20 4.26 23.59
N PHE A 172 6.27 4.91 24.06
CA PHE A 172 7.04 5.85 23.25
C PHE A 172 7.66 5.16 22.04
N ALA A 173 8.37 4.05 22.24
CA ALA A 173 9.03 3.32 21.17
C ALA A 173 8.02 2.88 20.09
N THR A 174 6.86 2.38 20.52
CA THR A 174 5.78 1.99 19.62
C THR A 174 5.25 3.20 18.84
N ALA A 175 5.04 4.34 19.50
CA ALA A 175 4.61 5.56 18.82
C ALA A 175 5.66 6.10 17.83
N ALA A 176 6.94 5.99 18.19
CA ALA A 176 8.05 6.39 17.34
C ALA A 176 8.16 5.52 16.09
N HIS A 177 7.94 4.20 16.22
CA HIS A 177 7.98 3.24 15.11
C HIS A 177 6.92 3.49 14.01
N ILE A 178 5.88 4.29 14.28
CA ILE A 178 4.95 4.75 13.23
C ILE A 178 5.68 5.60 12.17
N PHE A 179 6.71 6.34 12.59
CA PHE A 179 7.42 7.30 11.75
C PHE A 179 8.86 6.87 11.45
N ILE A 180 9.53 6.27 12.43
CA ILE A 180 10.95 5.90 12.43
C ILE A 180 11.11 4.40 12.15
N GLY A 181 12.14 4.01 11.41
CA GLY A 181 12.45 2.59 11.21
C GLY A 181 13.05 1.90 12.44
N GLN A 182 13.03 0.56 12.44
CA GLN A 182 13.61 -0.27 13.51
C GLN A 182 15.10 0.00 13.82
N VAL A 183 15.89 0.36 12.80
CA VAL A 183 17.34 0.64 12.96
C VAL A 183 17.57 1.99 13.64
N GLU A 184 16.85 3.02 13.20
CA GLU A 184 16.93 4.38 13.75
C GLU A 184 16.42 4.40 15.20
N SER A 185 15.37 3.63 15.48
CA SER A 185 14.86 3.42 16.84
C SER A 185 15.90 2.84 17.80
N SER A 186 16.81 1.99 17.31
CA SER A 186 17.91 1.45 18.13
C SER A 186 18.84 2.54 18.67
N VAL A 187 19.02 3.63 17.91
CA VAL A 187 19.83 4.79 18.32
C VAL A 187 19.06 5.64 19.32
N VAL A 188 17.78 5.90 19.03
CA VAL A 188 16.87 6.68 19.88
C VAL A 188 16.69 6.04 21.26
N LEU A 189 16.55 4.72 21.32
CA LEU A 189 16.26 4.00 22.54
C LEU A 189 17.52 3.57 23.31
N LYS A 190 18.72 3.76 22.72
CA LYS A 190 20.01 3.40 23.31
C LYS A 190 20.15 3.72 24.81
N PRO A 191 19.81 4.92 25.33
CA PRO A 191 19.98 5.22 26.76
C PRO A 191 19.06 4.38 27.67
N PHE A 192 18.02 3.75 27.13
CA PHE A 192 17.04 2.98 27.89
C PHE A 192 17.19 1.47 27.69
N LEU A 193 17.85 1.02 26.62
CA LEU A 193 17.94 -0.39 26.25
C LEU A 193 18.47 -1.28 27.38
N ASN A 194 19.36 -0.78 28.23
CA ASN A 194 19.91 -1.56 29.33
C ASN A 194 18.88 -1.84 30.45
N ASP A 195 17.94 -0.91 30.65
CA ASP A 195 17.06 -0.92 31.82
C ASP A 195 15.70 -1.58 31.52
N LEU A 196 15.39 -1.80 30.24
CA LEU A 196 14.16 -2.46 29.80
C LEU A 196 14.06 -3.90 30.28
N THR A 197 12.88 -4.30 30.77
CA THR A 197 12.56 -5.71 30.99
C THR A 197 12.57 -6.47 29.65
N ASN A 198 12.57 -7.80 29.71
CA ASN A 198 12.44 -8.61 28.50
C ASN A 198 11.06 -8.49 27.83
N SER A 199 10.01 -8.14 28.58
CA SER A 199 8.68 -7.91 28.00
C SER A 199 8.62 -6.55 27.31
N GLU A 200 9.14 -5.49 27.93
CA GLU A 200 9.24 -4.17 27.29
C GLU A 200 10.13 -4.22 26.06
N LEU A 201 11.29 -4.88 26.15
CA LEU A 201 12.16 -5.08 24.99
C LEU A 201 11.46 -5.89 23.88
N HIS A 202 10.71 -6.93 24.22
CA HIS A 202 9.91 -7.67 23.24
C HIS A 202 8.83 -6.78 22.59
N ALA A 203 8.21 -5.86 23.34
CA ALA A 203 7.24 -4.90 22.81
C ALA A 203 7.88 -3.87 21.87
N VAL A 204 9.06 -3.35 22.21
CA VAL A 204 9.87 -2.51 21.32
C VAL A 204 10.20 -3.25 20.03
N LEU A 205 10.71 -4.48 20.11
CA LEU A 205 11.04 -5.28 18.92
C LEU A 205 9.81 -5.59 18.06
N THR A 206 8.72 -6.03 18.70
CA THR A 206 7.47 -6.40 18.02
C THR A 206 6.88 -5.20 17.29
N SER A 207 6.84 -4.02 17.91
CA SER A 207 6.35 -2.80 17.26
C SER A 207 7.21 -2.38 16.07
N GLY A 208 8.54 -2.55 16.15
CA GLY A 208 9.43 -2.30 15.02
C GLY A 208 9.18 -3.24 13.83
N PHE A 209 8.85 -4.51 14.08
CA PHE A 209 8.50 -5.47 13.01
C PHE A 209 7.06 -5.35 12.49
N ALA A 210 6.15 -4.82 13.30
CA ALA A 210 4.74 -4.65 12.95
C ALA A 210 4.46 -3.37 12.13
N THR A 211 5.42 -2.46 12.07
CA THR A 211 5.29 -1.14 11.43
C THR A 211 6.30 -1.00 10.31
N VAL A 212 6.12 0.04 9.50
CA VAL A 212 7.04 0.44 8.44
C VAL A 212 7.49 1.87 8.69
N ALA A 213 8.73 2.18 8.33
CA ALA A 213 9.26 3.54 8.44
C ALA A 213 8.57 4.45 7.42
N GLY A 214 8.34 5.72 7.78
CA GLY A 214 7.77 6.68 6.83
C GLY A 214 8.60 6.80 5.54
N THR A 215 9.92 6.62 5.64
CA THR A 215 10.87 6.66 4.52
C THR A 215 10.61 5.60 3.46
N VAL A 216 10.10 4.43 3.83
CA VAL A 216 9.81 3.32 2.89
C VAL A 216 8.33 3.25 2.48
N ILE A 217 7.41 3.84 3.26
CA ILE A 217 5.99 3.99 2.86
C ILE A 217 5.91 4.64 1.47
N ALA A 218 6.73 5.66 1.28
CA ALA A 218 6.83 6.40 0.05
C ALA A 218 7.17 5.52 -1.16
N ALA A 219 8.07 4.55 -0.97
CA ALA A 219 8.43 3.59 -2.00
C ALA A 219 7.27 2.66 -2.37
N TYR A 220 6.47 2.24 -1.39
CA TYR A 220 5.32 1.36 -1.63
C TYR A 220 4.20 2.07 -2.38
N ILE A 221 3.99 3.36 -2.12
CA ILE A 221 3.04 4.19 -2.88
C ILE A 221 3.44 4.24 -4.36
N GLU A 222 4.74 4.42 -4.64
CA GLU A 222 5.27 4.48 -6.00
C GLU A 222 5.12 3.15 -6.77
N PHE A 223 5.11 2.02 -6.05
CA PHE A 223 4.77 0.73 -6.68
C PHE A 223 3.32 0.64 -7.16
N GLY A 224 2.44 1.55 -6.74
CA GLY A 224 1.02 1.60 -7.11
C GLY A 224 0.09 1.09 -6.00
N VAL A 225 0.57 1.03 -4.77
CA VAL A 225 -0.23 0.64 -3.60
C VAL A 225 -0.97 1.87 -3.05
N PRO A 226 -2.28 1.77 -2.71
CA PRO A 226 -3.03 2.92 -2.23
C PRO A 226 -2.43 3.53 -0.95
N ALA A 227 -2.07 4.81 -1.01
CA ALA A 227 -1.38 5.52 0.06
C ALA A 227 -2.21 5.58 1.35
N GLU A 228 -3.52 5.75 1.23
CA GLU A 228 -4.44 5.82 2.37
C GLU A 228 -4.41 4.53 3.21
N HIS A 229 -4.18 3.37 2.58
CA HIS A 229 -4.14 2.08 3.25
C HIS A 229 -2.77 1.81 3.88
N VAL A 230 -1.67 2.21 3.24
CA VAL A 230 -0.33 2.07 3.83
C VAL A 230 -0.17 2.98 5.05
N ILE A 231 -0.60 4.24 4.95
CA ILE A 231 -0.50 5.20 6.05
C ILE A 231 -1.36 4.74 7.24
N SER A 232 -2.60 4.35 6.99
CA SER A 232 -3.50 3.91 8.06
C SER A 232 -3.06 2.60 8.71
N ALA A 233 -2.48 1.67 7.94
CA ALA A 233 -1.90 0.45 8.48
C ALA A 233 -0.80 0.76 9.50
N SER A 234 0.09 1.73 9.24
CA SER A 234 1.13 2.13 10.19
C SER A 234 0.57 2.63 11.53
N PHE A 235 -0.49 3.44 11.51
CA PHE A 235 -1.14 3.92 12.74
C PHE A 235 -1.87 2.80 13.49
N MET A 236 -2.58 1.93 12.77
CA MET A 236 -3.30 0.79 13.37
C MET A 236 -2.35 -0.26 13.95
N SER A 237 -1.17 -0.44 13.35
CA SER A 237 -0.16 -1.40 13.78
C SER A 237 0.44 -1.07 15.14
N ALA A 238 0.49 0.19 15.56
CA ALA A 238 1.04 0.57 16.86
C ALA A 238 0.28 -0.07 18.06
N PRO A 239 -1.02 0.18 18.26
CA PRO A 239 -1.78 -0.47 19.33
C PRO A 239 -1.89 -2.00 19.13
N ALA A 240 -1.98 -2.48 17.89
CA ALA A 240 -2.00 -3.91 17.60
C ALA A 240 -0.69 -4.59 18.04
N ALA A 241 0.46 -3.97 17.77
CA ALA A 241 1.76 -4.50 18.15
C ALA A 241 1.94 -4.58 19.66
N LEU A 242 1.50 -3.56 20.41
CA LEU A 242 1.52 -3.60 21.87
C LEU A 242 0.62 -4.71 22.43
N ALA A 243 -0.59 -4.86 21.90
CA ALA A 243 -1.49 -5.95 22.31
C ALA A 243 -0.86 -7.32 22.04
N VAL A 244 -0.35 -7.54 20.82
CA VAL A 244 0.28 -8.80 20.43
C VAL A 244 1.55 -9.07 21.23
N ALA A 245 2.39 -8.06 21.45
CA ALA A 245 3.61 -8.20 22.23
C ALA A 245 3.33 -8.58 23.69
N LYS A 246 2.33 -7.94 24.32
CA LYS A 246 1.97 -8.19 25.72
C LYS A 246 1.16 -9.47 25.91
N LEU A 247 0.48 -9.94 24.87
CA LEU A 247 -0.14 -11.26 24.86
C LEU A 247 0.91 -12.37 24.71
N ALA A 248 1.85 -12.21 23.77
CA ALA A 248 2.93 -13.18 23.54
C ALA A 248 3.91 -13.21 24.72
N PHE A 249 4.46 -12.06 25.11
CA PHE A 249 5.44 -11.92 26.18
C PHE A 249 4.93 -10.95 27.27
N PRO A 250 4.07 -11.42 28.19
CA PRO A 250 3.53 -10.58 29.26
C PRO A 250 4.60 -10.04 30.19
N GLU A 251 4.33 -8.89 30.79
CA GLU A 251 5.20 -8.32 31.82
C GLU A 251 5.18 -9.20 33.08
N THR A 252 6.35 -9.50 33.62
CA THR A 252 6.47 -10.40 34.78
C THR A 252 7.28 -9.79 35.91
N LYS A 253 8.05 -8.75 35.62
CA LYS A 253 8.84 -8.01 36.59
C LYS A 253 8.09 -6.71 36.94
N SER A 254 8.17 -6.30 38.20
CA SER A 254 7.72 -4.96 38.58
C SER A 254 8.65 -3.93 37.94
N THR A 255 8.14 -3.15 37.02
CA THR A 255 8.83 -1.97 36.49
C THR A 255 8.68 -0.85 37.51
N ASP A 256 9.81 -0.31 38.00
CA ASP A 256 9.75 0.91 38.78
C ASP A 256 9.27 2.03 37.86
N PHE A 257 8.02 2.47 38.04
CA PHE A 257 7.41 3.61 37.34
C PHE A 257 8.18 4.94 37.56
N LYS A 258 9.25 4.93 38.36
CA LYS A 258 10.14 6.05 38.67
C LYS A 258 11.15 6.38 37.56
N ILE A 259 11.12 5.72 36.41
CA ILE A 259 11.79 6.26 35.21
C ILE A 259 10.92 7.43 34.68
N SER A 260 10.90 8.50 35.46
CA SER A 260 10.45 9.85 35.10
C SER A 260 11.60 10.64 34.49
N LYS A 261 12.51 9.96 33.78
CA LYS A 261 13.37 10.67 32.83
C LYS A 261 12.47 10.92 31.64
N GLU A 262 11.93 12.13 31.58
CA GLU A 262 11.12 12.59 30.47
C GLU A 262 11.83 12.16 29.19
N MET A 263 11.18 11.33 28.38
CA MET A 263 11.70 10.92 27.08
C MET A 263 11.62 12.13 26.17
N GLU A 264 12.59 13.02 26.33
CA GLU A 264 12.91 14.00 25.33
C GLU A 264 13.81 13.27 24.33
N LEU A 265 13.23 12.97 23.17
CA LEU A 265 14.05 12.87 21.97
C LEU A 265 14.92 14.12 21.94
N GLU A 266 16.24 13.94 21.97
CA GLU A 266 17.14 15.06 21.75
C GLU A 266 16.68 15.76 20.47
N VAL A 267 16.31 17.04 20.59
CA VAL A 267 16.06 17.89 19.41
C VAL A 267 17.33 17.82 18.57
N GLY A 268 17.18 17.68 17.25
CA GLY A 268 18.31 17.46 16.34
C GLY A 268 19.46 18.41 16.69
N LYS A 269 20.67 17.86 16.89
CA LYS A 269 21.86 18.62 17.32
C LYS A 269 22.40 19.56 16.24
N GLU A 270 21.70 19.62 15.11
CA GLU A 270 22.07 20.39 13.94
C GLU A 270 21.96 21.87 14.24
N ARG A 271 22.79 22.68 13.59
CA ARG A 271 22.86 24.12 13.84
C ARG A 271 21.79 24.89 13.09
N ASN A 272 21.32 24.35 11.96
CA ASN A 272 20.30 24.96 11.11
C ASN A 272 19.56 23.92 10.25
N ILE A 273 18.49 24.37 9.59
CA ILE A 273 17.65 23.53 8.74
C ILE A 273 18.44 22.88 7.59
N MET A 274 19.41 23.59 6.99
CA MET A 274 20.20 23.06 5.87
C MET A 274 21.12 21.93 6.30
N GLU A 275 21.69 22.03 7.51
CA GLU A 275 22.43 20.94 8.13
C GLU A 275 21.51 19.74 8.41
N ALA A 276 20.30 19.97 8.94
CA ALA A 276 19.31 18.91 9.15
C ALA A 276 18.91 18.19 7.85
N VAL A 277 18.69 18.93 6.75
CA VAL A 277 18.45 18.35 5.42
C VAL A 277 19.62 17.47 5.00
N SER A 278 20.84 17.98 5.11
CA SER A 278 22.06 17.28 4.67
C SER A 278 22.32 16.02 5.48
N VAL A 279 22.18 16.09 6.81
CA VAL A 279 22.32 14.95 7.73
C VAL A 279 21.25 13.90 7.44
N GLY A 280 19.99 14.32 7.21
CA GLY A 280 18.90 13.40 6.88
C GLY A 280 19.09 12.68 5.55
N ALA A 281 19.54 13.41 4.51
CA ALA A 281 19.86 12.82 3.21
C ALA A 281 21.03 11.83 3.30
N MET A 282 22.10 12.19 4.02
CA MET A 282 23.25 11.31 4.25
C MET A 282 22.92 10.09 5.10
N GLY A 283 22.04 10.23 6.09
CA GLY A 283 21.52 9.12 6.89
C GLY A 283 20.81 8.06 6.03
N ALA A 284 20.11 8.50 4.98
CA ALA A 284 19.40 7.61 4.07
C ALA A 284 20.31 6.77 3.17
N VAL A 285 21.56 7.19 2.92
CA VAL A 285 22.49 6.46 2.04
C VAL A 285 22.68 5.02 2.49
N LYS A 286 22.90 4.81 3.79
CA LYS A 286 23.05 3.45 4.35
C LYS A 286 21.75 2.65 4.23
N LEU A 287 20.59 3.29 4.42
CA LEU A 287 19.29 2.65 4.28
C LEU A 287 19.08 2.19 2.83
N VAL A 288 19.27 3.08 1.86
CA VAL A 288 19.14 2.78 0.42
C VAL A 288 20.13 1.72 -0.03
N ALA A 289 21.41 1.85 0.36
CA ALA A 289 22.43 0.84 0.04
C ALA A 289 22.06 -0.54 0.60
N ASN A 290 21.58 -0.61 1.84
CA ASN A 290 21.11 -1.86 2.43
C ASN A 290 19.92 -2.44 1.66
N VAL A 291 18.96 -1.61 1.24
CA VAL A 291 17.81 -2.07 0.44
C VAL A 291 18.29 -2.66 -0.89
N VAL A 292 19.14 -1.95 -1.64
CA VAL A 292 19.68 -2.42 -2.92
C VAL A 292 20.45 -3.72 -2.77
N VAL A 293 21.42 -3.76 -1.85
CA VAL A 293 22.29 -4.94 -1.65
C VAL A 293 21.45 -6.16 -1.25
N ASN A 294 20.49 -5.98 -0.34
CA ASN A 294 19.61 -7.07 0.06
C ASN A 294 18.70 -7.51 -1.09
N LEU A 295 18.10 -6.60 -1.84
CA LEU A 295 17.27 -6.97 -2.99
C LEU A 295 18.06 -7.77 -4.03
N VAL A 296 19.26 -7.32 -4.39
CA VAL A 296 20.13 -8.04 -5.33
C VAL A 296 20.48 -9.43 -4.79
N ALA A 297 20.96 -9.51 -3.55
CA ALA A 297 21.38 -10.77 -2.94
C ALA A 297 20.21 -11.76 -2.82
N PHE A 298 19.07 -11.34 -2.27
CA PHE A 298 17.93 -12.23 -2.08
C PHE A 298 17.27 -12.62 -3.39
N VAL A 299 17.10 -11.71 -4.35
CA VAL A 299 16.54 -12.06 -5.66
C VAL A 299 17.44 -13.07 -6.38
N ALA A 300 18.77 -12.90 -6.32
CA ALA A 300 19.71 -13.86 -6.89
C ALA A 300 19.66 -15.22 -6.17
N ILE A 301 19.59 -15.23 -4.83
CA ILE A 301 19.47 -16.47 -4.04
C ILE A 301 18.17 -17.19 -4.36
N LEU A 302 17.04 -16.48 -4.46
CA LEU A 302 15.77 -17.07 -4.85
C LEU A 302 15.83 -17.67 -6.24
N ALA A 303 16.36 -16.93 -7.22
CA ALA A 303 16.53 -17.44 -8.58
C ALA A 303 17.39 -18.71 -8.60
N PHE A 304 18.44 -18.77 -7.78
CA PHE A 304 19.28 -19.96 -7.63
C PHE A 304 18.53 -21.13 -6.96
N ILE A 305 17.78 -20.87 -5.88
CA ILE A 305 16.96 -21.89 -5.19
C ILE A 305 15.88 -22.42 -6.15
N ASP A 306 15.21 -21.54 -6.88
CA ASP A 306 14.16 -21.91 -7.82
C ASP A 306 14.74 -22.73 -8.99
N ALA A 307 15.91 -22.36 -9.52
CA ALA A 307 16.60 -23.16 -10.52
C ALA A 307 17.02 -24.54 -9.98
N THR A 308 17.49 -24.59 -8.74
CA THR A 308 17.89 -25.84 -8.07
C THR A 308 16.68 -26.75 -7.84
N LEU A 309 15.57 -26.21 -7.32
CA LEU A 309 14.32 -26.94 -7.12
C LEU A 309 13.73 -27.40 -8.45
N SER A 310 13.80 -26.57 -9.51
CA SER A 310 13.37 -26.96 -10.85
C SER A 310 14.18 -28.14 -11.38
N TYR A 311 15.50 -28.16 -11.16
CA TYR A 311 16.37 -29.27 -11.53
C TYR A 311 16.00 -30.57 -10.79
N PHE A 312 15.71 -30.50 -9.49
CA PHE A 312 15.25 -31.68 -8.75
C PHE A 312 13.81 -32.10 -9.11
N GLY A 313 12.92 -31.14 -9.33
CA GLY A 313 11.53 -31.38 -9.73
C GLY A 313 11.43 -32.10 -11.07
N SER A 314 12.27 -31.72 -12.05
CA SER A 314 12.35 -32.41 -13.34
C SER A 314 12.81 -33.86 -13.21
N ARG A 315 13.57 -34.22 -12.17
CA ARG A 315 13.98 -35.62 -11.90
C ARG A 315 12.86 -36.47 -11.31
N VAL A 316 11.89 -35.87 -10.63
CA VAL A 316 10.75 -36.57 -9.99
C VAL A 316 9.51 -36.61 -10.91
N GLY A 317 9.65 -36.23 -12.18
CA GLY A 317 8.55 -36.24 -13.14
C GLY A 317 7.58 -35.06 -13.01
N HIS A 318 7.94 -34.03 -12.24
CA HIS A 318 7.21 -32.77 -12.15
C HIS A 318 8.08 -31.61 -12.68
N PRO A 319 8.29 -31.50 -14.00
CA PRO A 319 9.04 -30.39 -14.61
C PRO A 319 8.34 -29.03 -14.46
N GLU A 320 7.03 -29.02 -14.18
CA GLU A 320 6.23 -27.82 -13.85
C GLU A 320 6.54 -27.23 -12.47
N VAL A 321 7.46 -27.82 -11.70
CA VAL A 321 8.02 -27.24 -10.46
C VAL A 321 9.04 -26.14 -10.82
N SER A 322 8.75 -25.36 -11.87
CA SER A 322 9.60 -24.33 -12.44
C SER A 322 9.16 -22.93 -11.97
N PHE A 323 10.16 -22.09 -11.66
CA PHE A 323 10.08 -20.64 -11.41
C PHE A 323 9.20 -20.09 -10.29
N ASP A 324 8.63 -20.95 -9.46
CA ASP A 324 7.94 -20.50 -8.25
C ASP A 324 7.97 -21.54 -7.13
N ALA A 325 8.68 -22.67 -7.22
CA ALA A 325 8.48 -23.81 -6.31
C ALA A 325 8.61 -23.49 -4.81
N SER A 326 9.61 -22.69 -4.43
CA SER A 326 9.83 -22.25 -3.04
C SER A 326 8.68 -21.35 -2.56
N ILE A 327 8.24 -20.45 -3.44
CA ILE A 327 7.15 -19.50 -3.24
C ILE A 327 5.77 -20.16 -3.39
N PHE A 328 5.65 -21.23 -4.17
CA PHE A 328 4.47 -22.03 -4.45
C PHE A 328 4.20 -22.90 -3.23
N LEU A 329 5.23 -23.51 -2.65
CA LEU A 329 5.15 -24.16 -1.34
C LEU A 329 4.73 -23.15 -0.26
N CYS A 330 5.37 -21.97 -0.22
CA CYS A 330 4.93 -20.89 0.66
C CYS A 330 3.48 -20.46 0.37
N SER A 331 3.05 -20.45 -0.88
CA SER A 331 1.69 -20.10 -1.27
C SER A 331 0.68 -21.07 -0.68
N TYR A 332 0.93 -22.38 -0.72
CA TYR A 332 0.05 -23.38 -0.11
C TYR A 332 0.11 -23.34 1.41
N ILE A 333 1.28 -23.10 2.00
CA ILE A 333 1.44 -22.98 3.46
C ILE A 333 0.69 -21.76 4.00
N PHE A 334 0.78 -20.61 3.31
CA PHE A 334 0.17 -19.36 3.73
C PHE A 334 -1.22 -19.11 3.11
N MET A 335 -1.72 -19.98 2.22
CA MET A 335 -3.08 -19.87 1.66
C MET A 335 -4.16 -19.94 2.75
N PRO A 336 -4.12 -20.88 3.73
CA PRO A 336 -5.08 -20.87 4.84
C PRO A 336 -5.02 -19.58 5.65
N LEU A 337 -3.81 -19.04 5.84
CA LEU A 337 -3.59 -17.79 6.55
C LEU A 337 -4.23 -16.60 5.80
N ALA A 338 -4.02 -16.51 4.49
CA ALA A 338 -4.68 -15.51 3.64
C ALA A 338 -6.20 -15.61 3.70
N PHE A 339 -6.74 -16.84 3.67
CA PHE A 339 -8.18 -17.08 3.73
C PHE A 339 -8.79 -16.61 5.06
N ILE A 340 -8.20 -16.97 6.20
CA ILE A 340 -8.73 -16.54 7.51
C ILE A 340 -8.65 -15.02 7.73
N MET A 341 -7.78 -14.31 7.00
CA MET A 341 -7.73 -12.84 7.00
C MET A 341 -8.82 -12.20 6.12
N GLY A 342 -9.63 -13.00 5.42
CA GLY A 342 -10.78 -12.54 4.65
C GLY A 342 -10.52 -12.32 3.15
N ILE A 343 -9.41 -12.85 2.62
CA ILE A 343 -9.13 -12.89 1.18
C ILE A 343 -10.05 -13.92 0.50
N PRO A 344 -10.66 -13.61 -0.65
CA PRO A 344 -11.39 -14.58 -1.46
C PRO A 344 -10.50 -15.75 -1.90
N TRP A 345 -11.05 -16.97 -1.89
CA TRP A 345 -10.29 -18.19 -2.19
C TRP A 345 -9.51 -18.14 -3.53
N SER A 346 -10.08 -17.49 -4.55
CA SER A 346 -9.43 -17.29 -5.86
C SER A 346 -8.08 -16.56 -5.75
N ASN A 347 -7.96 -15.63 -4.80
CA ASN A 347 -6.79 -14.77 -4.65
C ASN A 347 -5.87 -15.27 -3.52
N CYS A 348 -6.31 -16.22 -2.69
CA CYS A 348 -5.54 -16.71 -1.54
C CYS A 348 -4.17 -17.28 -1.94
N ARG A 349 -4.05 -17.89 -3.14
CA ARG A 349 -2.76 -18.40 -3.61
C ARG A 349 -1.77 -17.26 -3.87
N VAL A 350 -2.19 -16.25 -4.62
CA VAL A 350 -1.34 -15.09 -4.93
C VAL A 350 -0.96 -14.34 -3.65
N VAL A 351 -1.92 -14.13 -2.74
CA VAL A 351 -1.66 -13.47 -1.45
C VAL A 351 -0.79 -14.34 -0.54
N GLY A 352 -0.95 -15.66 -0.54
CA GLY A 352 -0.06 -16.59 0.16
C GLY A 352 1.39 -16.48 -0.32
N LYS A 353 1.59 -16.34 -1.64
CA LYS A 353 2.91 -16.04 -2.23
C LYS A 353 3.48 -14.72 -1.69
N LEU A 354 2.67 -13.66 -1.64
CA LEU A 354 3.10 -12.36 -1.10
C LEU A 354 3.48 -12.43 0.39
N ILE A 355 2.72 -13.17 1.21
CA ILE A 355 3.03 -13.40 2.64
C ILE A 355 4.38 -14.13 2.79
N GLY A 356 4.56 -15.21 2.03
CA GLY A 356 5.83 -15.95 2.03
C GLY A 356 7.00 -15.07 1.61
N LYS A 357 6.82 -14.28 0.55
CA LYS A 357 7.83 -13.35 0.04
C LYS A 357 8.23 -12.33 1.11
N LYS A 358 7.25 -11.75 1.81
CA LYS A 358 7.47 -10.84 2.94
C LYS A 358 8.33 -11.46 4.04
N ILE A 359 7.93 -12.64 4.52
CA ILE A 359 8.56 -13.26 5.70
C ILE A 359 9.97 -13.72 5.38
N VAL A 360 10.17 -14.37 4.23
CA VAL A 360 11.47 -14.97 3.87
C VAL A 360 12.46 -13.91 3.39
N ILE A 361 12.00 -12.97 2.56
CA ILE A 361 12.87 -12.01 1.86
C ILE A 361 12.73 -10.65 2.52
N ASN A 362 11.70 -9.90 2.15
CA ASN A 362 11.35 -8.60 2.70
C ASN A 362 10.00 -8.14 2.14
N GLU A 363 9.41 -7.16 2.82
CA GLU A 363 8.18 -6.50 2.43
C GLU A 363 8.33 -5.63 1.18
N PHE A 364 9.51 -5.05 0.92
CA PHE A 364 9.74 -4.18 -0.23
C PHE A 364 9.50 -4.92 -1.56
N LEU A 365 10.06 -6.12 -1.69
CA LEU A 365 9.88 -6.97 -2.86
C LEU A 365 8.46 -7.54 -2.94
N ALA A 366 7.80 -7.78 -1.81
CA ALA A 366 6.40 -8.19 -1.77
C ALA A 366 5.47 -7.05 -2.22
N PHE A 367 5.75 -5.80 -1.85
CA PHE A 367 4.98 -4.63 -2.29
C PHE A 367 5.21 -4.31 -3.77
N ALA A 368 6.43 -4.50 -4.28
CA ALA A 368 6.70 -4.38 -5.72
C ALA A 368 5.84 -5.36 -6.54
N ASP A 369 5.77 -6.63 -6.12
CA ASP A 369 4.89 -7.64 -6.74
C ASP A 369 3.41 -7.28 -6.60
N LEU A 370 2.96 -6.85 -5.41
CA LEU A 370 1.57 -6.44 -5.18
C LEU A 370 1.18 -5.29 -6.11
N GLY A 371 2.03 -4.28 -6.25
CA GLY A 371 1.83 -3.17 -7.20
C GLY A 371 1.72 -3.66 -8.65
N GLY A 372 2.54 -4.63 -9.03
CA GLY A 372 2.43 -5.32 -10.33
C GLY A 372 1.08 -6.02 -10.53
N TYR A 373 0.63 -6.81 -9.55
CA TYR A 373 -0.67 -7.50 -9.61
C TYR A 373 -1.86 -6.53 -9.62
N ILE A 374 -1.76 -5.40 -8.93
CA ILE A 374 -2.80 -4.35 -8.96
C ILE A 374 -2.87 -3.73 -10.36
N LYS A 375 -1.72 -3.38 -10.95
CA LYS A 375 -1.64 -2.79 -12.30
C LYS A 375 -2.11 -3.76 -13.39
N ALA A 376 -1.81 -5.05 -13.24
CA ALA A 376 -2.28 -6.11 -14.15
C ALA A 376 -3.77 -6.44 -13.99
N GLY A 377 -4.37 -6.07 -12.85
CA GLY A 377 -5.76 -6.36 -12.53
C GLY A 377 -6.01 -7.75 -11.93
N ASP A 378 -4.96 -8.48 -11.55
CA ASP A 378 -5.04 -9.80 -10.92
C ASP A 378 -5.57 -9.71 -9.47
N ILE A 379 -5.23 -8.64 -8.77
CA ILE A 379 -5.70 -8.34 -7.41
C ILE A 379 -6.31 -6.94 -7.40
N GLN A 380 -7.63 -6.85 -7.13
CA GLN A 380 -8.35 -5.58 -7.08
C GLN A 380 -9.27 -5.49 -5.84
N GLY A 381 -9.73 -4.27 -5.55
CA GLY A 381 -10.69 -3.96 -4.49
C GLY A 381 -10.25 -4.48 -3.13
N ARG A 382 -11.17 -5.12 -2.41
CA ARG A 382 -10.94 -5.73 -1.09
C ARG A 382 -9.68 -6.56 -0.96
N SER A 383 -9.33 -7.38 -1.97
CA SER A 383 -8.13 -8.23 -1.89
C SER A 383 -6.85 -7.39 -1.86
N ALA A 384 -6.78 -6.33 -2.68
CA ALA A 384 -5.62 -5.43 -2.71
C ALA A 384 -5.46 -4.68 -1.38
N VAL A 385 -6.57 -4.24 -0.81
CA VAL A 385 -6.58 -3.55 0.49
C VAL A 385 -6.10 -4.48 1.60
N ILE A 386 -6.71 -5.66 1.76
CA ILE A 386 -6.29 -6.61 2.81
C ILE A 386 -4.82 -7.01 2.61
N SER A 387 -4.36 -7.27 1.37
CA SER A 387 -2.95 -7.53 1.07
C SER A 387 -2.03 -6.38 1.48
N THR A 388 -2.46 -5.13 1.33
CA THR A 388 -1.68 -3.97 1.79
C THR A 388 -1.43 -4.02 3.30
N TYR A 389 -2.45 -4.27 4.11
CA TYR A 389 -2.30 -4.40 5.56
C TYR A 389 -1.46 -5.63 5.96
N ILE A 390 -1.61 -6.75 5.25
CA ILE A 390 -0.80 -7.96 5.47
C ILE A 390 0.70 -7.65 5.31
N LEU A 391 1.05 -6.89 4.27
CA LEU A 391 2.43 -6.60 3.91
C LEU A 391 3.04 -5.43 4.69
N CYS A 392 2.22 -4.57 5.28
CA CYS A 392 2.66 -3.34 5.97
C CYS A 392 3.34 -3.60 7.33
N GLY A 393 4.56 -4.14 7.30
CA GLY A 393 5.45 -4.26 8.45
C GLY A 393 6.78 -4.90 8.09
N PHE A 394 7.85 -4.54 8.79
CA PHE A 394 9.22 -5.09 8.58
C PHE A 394 9.41 -6.54 9.05
N GLY A 395 8.36 -7.33 9.22
CA GLY A 395 8.43 -8.70 9.75
C GLY A 395 9.08 -9.71 8.79
N SER A 396 10.38 -9.60 8.52
CA SER A 396 11.15 -10.51 7.66
C SER A 396 12.40 -11.06 8.35
N ILE A 397 12.93 -12.17 7.85
CA ILE A 397 14.20 -12.76 8.33
C ILE A 397 15.36 -11.78 8.10
N ALA A 398 15.37 -11.09 6.95
CA ALA A 398 16.37 -10.07 6.64
C ALA A 398 16.32 -8.91 7.65
N ALA A 399 15.13 -8.39 7.92
CA ALA A 399 14.93 -7.33 8.90
C ALA A 399 15.36 -7.74 10.31
N MET A 400 15.17 -9.02 10.69
CA MET A 400 15.68 -9.55 11.95
C MET A 400 17.20 -9.46 12.07
N GLY A 401 17.94 -9.83 11.02
CA GLY A 401 19.40 -9.72 11.02
C GLY A 401 19.87 -8.27 11.16
N ILE A 402 19.24 -7.36 10.42
CA ILE A 402 19.54 -5.92 10.45
C ILE A 402 19.28 -5.34 11.84
N ASN A 403 18.11 -5.63 12.43
CA ASN A 403 17.72 -5.11 13.74
C ASN A 403 18.61 -5.69 14.86
N LEU A 404 18.91 -6.99 14.81
CA LEU A 404 19.85 -7.61 15.74
C LEU A 404 21.23 -6.95 15.69
N GLY A 405 21.73 -6.65 14.48
CA GLY A 405 22.99 -5.94 14.29
C GLY A 405 22.97 -4.52 14.88
N ALA A 406 21.92 -3.76 14.59
CA ALA A 406 21.75 -2.38 15.08
C ALA A 406 21.67 -2.32 16.61
N LEU A 407 20.83 -3.15 17.24
CA LEU A 407 20.67 -3.20 18.69
C LEU A 407 21.92 -3.72 19.40
N SER A 408 22.58 -4.74 18.83
CA SER A 408 23.83 -5.27 19.40
C SER A 408 24.97 -4.26 19.36
N ALA A 409 24.99 -3.39 18.35
CA ALA A 409 25.94 -2.28 18.28
C ALA A 409 25.56 -1.14 19.25
N ALA A 410 24.26 -0.90 19.45
CA ALA A 410 23.78 0.13 20.37
C ALA A 410 24.03 -0.24 21.85
N GLU A 411 23.75 -1.48 22.25
CA GLU A 411 23.97 -1.99 23.62
C GLU A 411 24.57 -3.40 23.61
N PRO A 412 25.91 -3.52 23.53
CA PRO A 412 26.60 -4.81 23.43
C PRO A 412 26.35 -5.75 24.61
N ARG A 413 26.07 -5.23 25.82
CA ARG A 413 25.89 -6.06 27.04
C ARG A 413 24.65 -6.94 26.96
N ARG A 414 23.63 -6.51 26.20
CA ARG A 414 22.34 -7.21 26.05
C ARG A 414 22.20 -8.00 24.75
N ARG A 415 23.28 -8.19 24.00
CA ARG A 415 23.27 -8.94 22.72
C ARG A 415 22.60 -10.32 22.81
N LYS A 416 22.79 -11.03 23.92
CA LYS A 416 22.17 -12.35 24.17
C LYS A 416 20.64 -12.25 24.32
N ASP A 417 20.15 -11.21 24.98
CA ASP A 417 18.71 -10.98 25.16
C ASP A 417 18.05 -10.65 23.82
N PHE A 418 18.67 -9.76 23.03
CA PHE A 418 18.19 -9.40 21.70
C PHE A 418 18.05 -10.64 20.81
N ALA A 419 19.10 -11.46 20.73
CA ALA A 419 19.09 -12.67 19.91
C ALA A 419 18.00 -13.67 20.34
N LYS A 420 17.78 -13.83 21.66
CA LYS A 420 16.76 -14.74 22.20
C LYS A 420 15.33 -14.28 21.89
N LEU A 421 15.07 -12.97 21.91
CA LEU A 421 13.73 -12.41 21.71
C LEU A 421 13.39 -12.20 20.23
N MET A 422 14.39 -12.12 19.35
CA MET A 422 14.21 -11.66 17.97
C MET A 422 13.23 -12.49 17.15
N LEU A 423 13.41 -13.81 17.11
CA LEU A 423 12.54 -14.71 16.34
C LEU A 423 11.08 -14.58 16.78
N ARG A 424 10.87 -14.48 18.10
CA ARG A 424 9.54 -14.32 18.67
C ARG A 424 8.92 -12.97 18.29
N ALA A 425 9.72 -11.90 18.35
CA ALA A 425 9.26 -10.57 18.01
C ALA A 425 8.90 -10.43 16.52
N VAL A 426 9.62 -11.11 15.61
CA VAL A 426 9.27 -11.15 14.17
C VAL A 426 7.92 -11.84 13.96
N VAL A 427 7.70 -12.99 14.61
CA VAL A 427 6.43 -13.72 14.52
C VAL A 427 5.30 -12.87 15.10
N ALA A 428 5.51 -12.28 16.27
CA ALA A 428 4.57 -11.36 16.90
C ALA A 428 4.27 -10.14 16.00
N GLY A 429 5.28 -9.55 15.36
CA GLY A 429 5.13 -8.41 14.47
C GLY A 429 4.30 -8.74 13.22
N ASN A 430 4.55 -9.92 12.62
CA ASN A 430 3.71 -10.39 11.52
C ASN A 430 2.27 -10.65 11.95
N ILE A 431 2.05 -11.27 13.11
CA ILE A 431 0.69 -11.48 13.63
C ILE A 431 0.00 -10.13 13.87
N ALA A 432 0.70 -9.10 14.35
CA ALA A 432 0.12 -7.77 14.47
C ALA A 432 -0.33 -7.19 13.11
N CYS A 433 0.47 -7.37 12.04
CA CYS A 433 0.07 -7.00 10.68
C CYS A 433 -1.14 -7.83 10.19
N PHE A 434 -1.19 -9.12 10.53
CA PHE A 434 -2.32 -9.98 10.17
C PHE A 434 -3.59 -9.59 10.91
N MET A 435 -3.48 -9.11 12.16
CA MET A 435 -4.62 -8.59 12.92
C MET A 435 -5.14 -7.29 12.29
N THR A 436 -4.28 -6.36 11.90
CA THR A 436 -4.73 -5.13 11.20
C THR A 436 -5.36 -5.47 9.84
N ALA A 437 -4.85 -6.49 9.15
CA ALA A 437 -5.47 -7.03 7.93
C ALA A 437 -6.85 -7.66 8.17
N CYS A 438 -7.04 -8.38 9.28
CA CYS A 438 -8.37 -8.85 9.70
C CYS A 438 -9.31 -7.67 9.93
N VAL A 439 -8.87 -6.60 10.60
CA VAL A 439 -9.69 -5.39 10.80
C VAL A 439 -10.08 -4.78 9.45
N ALA A 440 -9.14 -4.66 8.50
CA ALA A 440 -9.43 -4.21 7.16
C ALA A 440 -10.44 -5.13 6.44
N GLY A 441 -10.29 -6.44 6.57
CA GLY A 441 -11.26 -7.42 6.05
C GLY A 441 -12.64 -7.28 6.70
N ILE A 442 -12.73 -6.94 7.97
CA ILE A 442 -14.04 -6.73 8.63
C ILE A 442 -14.70 -5.46 8.10
N LEU A 443 -13.95 -4.36 8.01
CA LEU A 443 -14.52 -3.03 7.85
C LEU A 443 -14.60 -2.53 6.41
N TYR A 444 -13.66 -2.95 5.55
CA TYR A 444 -13.60 -2.46 4.18
C TYR A 444 -14.81 -2.95 3.37
N GLN A 445 -15.50 -1.99 2.77
CA GLN A 445 -16.58 -2.22 1.83
C GLN A 445 -16.05 -1.90 0.44
N ASP A 446 -16.26 -2.81 -0.50
CA ASP A 446 -16.07 -2.46 -1.91
C ASP A 446 -17.11 -1.36 -2.22
N GLU A 447 -16.64 -0.14 -2.51
CA GLU A 447 -17.50 0.89 -3.07
C GLU A 447 -18.21 0.29 -4.28
N PRO A 448 -19.55 0.38 -4.39
CA PRO A 448 -20.21 -0.01 -5.62
C PRO A 448 -19.59 0.85 -6.70
N VAL A 449 -18.95 0.21 -7.68
CA VAL A 449 -18.54 0.88 -8.91
C VAL A 449 -19.83 1.49 -9.46
N MET A 450 -20.01 2.79 -9.22
CA MET A 450 -20.96 3.59 -9.96
C MET A 450 -20.42 3.54 -11.38
N ILE A 451 -20.91 2.57 -12.15
CA ILE A 451 -20.79 2.61 -13.59
C ILE A 451 -21.49 3.92 -13.96
N SER A 452 -20.70 4.97 -14.13
CA SER A 452 -21.13 6.16 -14.84
C SER A 452 -21.43 5.69 -16.26
N ILE A 453 -22.67 5.25 -16.47
CA ILE A 453 -23.27 5.10 -17.79
C ILE A 453 -23.50 6.54 -18.28
N THR A 454 -22.42 7.28 -18.56
CA THR A 454 -22.51 8.62 -19.15
C THR A 454 -21.85 8.72 -20.51
N ASN A 455 -21.21 7.66 -21.03
CA ASN A 455 -20.69 7.67 -22.40
C ASN A 455 -21.14 6.50 -23.30
N SER A 456 -21.92 5.53 -22.82
CA SER A 456 -22.32 4.39 -23.66
C SER A 456 -23.58 4.61 -24.52
N THR A 457 -24.29 5.74 -24.38
CA THR A 457 -25.44 6.05 -25.27
C THR A 457 -25.00 6.54 -26.64
N ASN A 458 -23.83 7.15 -26.77
CA ASN A 458 -23.31 7.61 -28.07
C ASN A 458 -22.68 6.47 -28.88
N ASP A 459 -22.05 5.49 -28.21
CA ASP A 459 -21.49 4.30 -28.87
C ASP A 459 -22.56 3.26 -29.25
N LEU A 460 -23.65 3.13 -28.47
CA LEU A 460 -24.76 2.27 -28.90
C LEU A 460 -25.46 2.83 -30.14
N ASN A 461 -25.64 4.15 -30.23
CA ASN A 461 -26.30 4.80 -31.36
C ASN A 461 -25.45 4.79 -32.63
N SER A 462 -24.13 4.94 -32.54
CA SER A 462 -23.23 4.84 -33.69
C SER A 462 -23.13 3.40 -34.22
N THR A 463 -23.20 2.41 -33.33
CA THR A 463 -23.19 0.99 -33.70
C THR A 463 -24.54 0.55 -34.29
N LEU A 464 -25.68 1.05 -33.76
CA LEU A 464 -27.02 0.81 -34.32
C LEU A 464 -27.23 1.53 -35.66
N GLN A 465 -26.69 2.74 -35.84
CA GLN A 465 -26.77 3.45 -37.12
C GLN A 465 -25.97 2.76 -38.23
N ASN A 466 -24.79 2.21 -37.92
CA ASN A 466 -23.98 1.44 -38.87
C ASN A 466 -24.60 0.08 -39.26
N LEU A 467 -25.50 -0.47 -38.44
CA LEU A 467 -26.26 -1.67 -38.76
C LEU A 467 -27.51 -1.38 -39.61
N THR A 468 -28.03 -0.14 -39.59
CA THR A 468 -29.19 0.27 -40.41
C THR A 468 -28.85 0.77 -41.82
N THR A 469 -27.59 1.09 -42.10
CA THR A 469 -27.14 1.63 -43.40
C THR A 469 -26.59 0.58 -44.36
N ASN A 470 -26.44 -0.67 -43.92
CA ASN A 470 -25.94 -1.75 -44.78
C ASN A 470 -27.09 -2.50 -45.45
N SER A 471 -27.30 -2.27 -46.74
CA SER A 471 -28.40 -2.83 -47.54
C SER A 471 -28.35 -4.35 -47.74
N ASN A 472 -27.31 -5.03 -47.25
CA ASN A 472 -27.10 -6.47 -47.42
C ASN A 472 -27.46 -7.31 -46.19
N ILE A 473 -28.10 -6.73 -45.16
CA ILE A 473 -28.56 -7.45 -43.95
C ILE A 473 -30.04 -7.16 -43.68
N ARG A 474 -30.89 -7.19 -44.72
CA ARG A 474 -32.36 -7.22 -44.53
C ARG A 474 -32.95 -8.63 -44.55
N ASP A 475 -32.24 -9.62 -45.11
CA ASP A 475 -32.82 -10.95 -45.35
C ASP A 475 -32.54 -11.98 -44.24
N ILE A 476 -31.81 -11.62 -43.18
CA ILE A 476 -31.50 -12.54 -42.06
C ILE A 476 -32.44 -12.36 -40.86
N VAL A 477 -33.17 -11.24 -40.76
CA VAL A 477 -34.01 -10.93 -39.58
C VAL A 477 -35.47 -11.44 -39.73
N THR A 478 -35.84 -12.00 -40.88
CA THR A 478 -37.20 -12.53 -41.11
C THR A 478 -37.17 -14.00 -41.53
N SER A 479 -36.76 -14.90 -40.63
CA SER A 479 -37.24 -16.28 -40.72
C SER A 479 -37.38 -16.91 -39.33
N SER A 480 -38.59 -17.37 -39.06
CA SER A 480 -39.02 -18.03 -37.83
C SER A 480 -38.93 -19.55 -38.01
N THR A 481 -37.82 -20.19 -37.60
CA THR A 481 -37.76 -21.64 -37.35
C THR A 481 -36.61 -22.00 -36.38
N PRO A 482 -36.74 -23.04 -35.54
CA PRO A 482 -35.76 -23.37 -34.51
C PRO A 482 -34.68 -24.31 -35.08
N VAL A 483 -33.40 -23.88 -35.06
CA VAL A 483 -32.28 -24.75 -35.43
C VAL A 483 -31.55 -25.23 -34.17
N ARG A 484 -31.55 -26.56 -34.00
CA ARG A 484 -30.74 -27.31 -33.05
C ARG A 484 -29.28 -27.36 -33.52
N ASN A 485 -28.37 -27.38 -32.54
CA ASN A 485 -26.95 -27.74 -32.63
C ASN A 485 -26.03 -26.82 -33.46
N CYS A 486 -25.30 -25.95 -32.77
CA CYS A 486 -23.92 -25.60 -33.10
C CYS A 486 -23.09 -25.59 -31.81
N ASN A 487 -22.10 -26.49 -31.73
CA ASN A 487 -20.97 -26.42 -30.80
C ASN A 487 -20.11 -25.22 -31.21
N LEU A 488 -19.92 -24.24 -30.33
CA LEU A 488 -18.87 -23.23 -30.46
C LEU A 488 -18.40 -22.74 -29.08
N ASP A 489 -17.10 -22.53 -28.98
CA ASP A 489 -16.28 -22.41 -27.77
C ASP A 489 -16.70 -21.37 -26.70
N THR A 490 -16.36 -21.73 -25.47
CA THR A 490 -16.57 -21.06 -24.19
C THR A 490 -15.78 -19.75 -24.04
N ARG A 491 -16.23 -18.63 -24.63
CA ARG A 491 -15.75 -17.26 -24.29
C ARG A 491 -16.81 -16.14 -24.35
N LEU A 492 -18.10 -16.41 -24.08
CA LEU A 492 -19.15 -15.37 -24.14
C LEU A 492 -20.22 -15.41 -23.01
N CYS A 493 -20.03 -16.20 -21.96
CA CYS A 493 -21.03 -16.35 -20.89
C CYS A 493 -21.34 -15.12 -19.99
N PRO A 494 -20.47 -14.12 -19.73
CA PRO A 494 -20.81 -13.07 -18.75
C PRO A 494 -21.83 -12.03 -19.27
N VAL A 495 -21.98 -11.90 -20.59
CA VAL A 495 -22.76 -10.81 -21.19
C VAL A 495 -24.27 -11.14 -21.23
N PHE A 496 -24.62 -12.42 -21.39
CA PHE A 496 -26.03 -12.85 -21.47
C PHE A 496 -26.73 -12.94 -20.10
N GLU A 497 -25.97 -13.16 -19.03
CA GLU A 497 -26.53 -13.26 -17.67
C GLU A 497 -26.91 -11.88 -17.12
N SER A 498 -26.13 -10.86 -17.48
CA SER A 498 -26.37 -9.44 -17.18
C SER A 498 -27.65 -8.90 -17.84
N ALA A 499 -27.92 -9.29 -19.09
CA ALA A 499 -29.13 -8.87 -19.81
C ALA A 499 -30.43 -9.46 -19.24
N LYS A 500 -30.38 -10.70 -18.70
CA LYS A 500 -31.54 -11.32 -18.04
C LYS A 500 -31.88 -10.66 -16.71
N ILE A 501 -30.88 -10.16 -15.97
CA ILE A 501 -31.08 -9.49 -14.67
C ILE A 501 -31.70 -8.12 -14.85
N VAL A 502 -31.24 -7.33 -15.84
CA VAL A 502 -31.78 -5.99 -16.13
C VAL A 502 -33.24 -6.07 -16.57
N LYS A 503 -33.61 -7.05 -17.41
CA LYS A 503 -35.01 -7.25 -17.83
C LYS A 503 -35.90 -7.71 -16.67
N LYS A 504 -35.37 -8.50 -15.73
CA LYS A 504 -36.10 -8.97 -14.53
C LYS A 504 -36.31 -7.87 -13.50
N LEU A 505 -35.40 -6.88 -13.42
CA LEU A 505 -35.52 -5.71 -12.55
C LEU A 505 -36.54 -4.68 -13.08
N PHE A 506 -36.63 -4.48 -14.40
CA PHE A 506 -37.60 -3.56 -14.98
C PHE A 506 -39.05 -4.05 -14.94
N THR A 507 -39.28 -5.36 -14.84
CA THR A 507 -40.65 -5.92 -14.88
C THR A 507 -41.30 -6.00 -13.49
N LYS A 508 -40.59 -5.71 -12.39
CA LYS A 508 -41.02 -6.10 -11.04
C LYS A 508 -41.34 -5.02 -10.01
N ASN A 509 -41.33 -3.72 -10.33
CA ASN A 509 -41.80 -2.70 -9.39
C ASN A 509 -42.81 -1.75 -10.02
N LYS A 510 -44.07 -1.94 -9.62
CA LYS A 510 -45.22 -1.05 -9.75
C LYS A 510 -45.60 -0.66 -8.31
N ILE A 511 -45.93 0.62 -8.11
CA ILE A 511 -46.59 1.24 -6.94
C ILE A 511 -45.64 1.71 -5.81
N SER A 512 -45.75 2.88 -5.15
CA SER A 512 -46.40 4.20 -5.34
C SER A 512 -46.06 5.09 -4.11
N HIS A 513 -46.09 6.42 -4.29
CA HIS A 513 -46.40 7.51 -3.33
C HIS A 513 -45.37 8.10 -2.32
N MET A 514 -45.14 9.42 -2.49
CA MET A 514 -44.98 10.56 -1.55
C MET A 514 -43.81 10.53 -0.53
N ALA A 515 -43.04 11.61 -0.25
CA ALA A 515 -43.33 13.04 -0.27
C ALA A 515 -42.06 13.95 -0.17
N TYR A 516 -42.12 15.15 -0.79
CA TYR A 516 -41.44 16.44 -0.49
C TYR A 516 -39.89 16.56 -0.51
N SER A 517 -39.21 17.63 -0.97
CA SER A 517 -39.59 19.04 -1.26
C SER A 517 -38.51 19.77 -2.10
N GLY A 518 -38.94 20.73 -2.96
CA GLY A 518 -38.20 21.92 -3.45
C GLY A 518 -37.12 21.68 -4.53
N VAL A 519 -37.18 22.21 -5.76
CA VAL A 519 -37.26 23.64 -6.16
C VAL A 519 -37.91 23.76 -7.56
N LYS A 520 -38.63 24.88 -7.76
CA LYS A 520 -39.47 25.24 -8.91
C LYS A 520 -38.72 25.32 -10.26
N TYR A 521 -39.33 24.76 -11.30
CA TYR A 521 -39.13 25.16 -12.69
C TYR A 521 -40.02 26.36 -13.03
N THR A 522 -39.46 27.36 -13.70
CA THR A 522 -40.22 28.35 -14.48
C THR A 522 -39.70 28.32 -15.92
N ARG A 523 -40.64 28.28 -16.86
CA ARG A 523 -40.49 27.96 -18.28
C ARG A 523 -40.52 29.27 -19.07
N THR A 524 -39.49 29.56 -19.87
CA THR A 524 -39.66 30.33 -21.10
C THR A 524 -38.56 29.99 -22.09
N ASN A 525 -39.02 29.85 -23.34
CA ASN A 525 -38.32 29.35 -24.50
C ASN A 525 -37.81 30.55 -25.31
N VAL A 526 -36.82 30.30 -26.16
CA VAL A 526 -36.39 31.08 -27.33
C VAL A 526 -35.32 32.16 -27.11
N GLN A 527 -34.28 32.00 -27.95
CA GLN A 527 -33.28 32.94 -28.47
C GLN A 527 -31.96 33.17 -27.71
N ASP A 528 -30.91 32.76 -28.45
CA ASP A 528 -29.56 33.33 -28.52
C ASP A 528 -28.55 32.97 -27.44
N ALA A 529 -27.98 31.76 -27.61
CA ALA A 529 -26.60 31.48 -27.25
C ALA A 529 -25.93 30.67 -28.38
N GLN A 530 -25.25 31.38 -29.29
CA GLN A 530 -24.11 30.83 -30.03
C GLN A 530 -23.04 31.90 -30.17
N GLU A 531 -21.87 31.66 -29.57
CA GLU A 531 -20.59 31.47 -30.25
C GLU A 531 -19.51 31.19 -29.16
N HIS A 532 -18.57 30.25 -29.28
CA HIS A 532 -17.92 29.71 -30.48
C HIS A 532 -17.81 28.18 -30.50
N ARG A 533 -18.03 27.64 -31.70
CA ARG A 533 -17.69 26.28 -32.17
C ARG A 533 -16.24 26.24 -32.69
N LEU A 534 -15.58 25.09 -32.52
CA LEU A 534 -14.52 24.63 -33.41
C LEU A 534 -15.18 23.98 -34.64
N ILE A 535 -15.04 24.55 -35.83
CA ILE A 535 -15.26 23.84 -37.10
C ILE A 535 -14.09 24.14 -38.04
N VAL A 536 -13.54 23.04 -38.55
CA VAL A 536 -12.60 22.88 -39.65
C VAL A 536 -13.08 23.63 -40.90
N LEU A 537 -12.20 24.38 -41.57
CA LEU A 537 -12.31 24.60 -43.01
C LEU A 537 -10.94 24.56 -43.70
N ASN A 538 -10.86 23.69 -44.69
CA ASN A 538 -9.90 23.71 -45.78
C ASN A 538 -10.27 24.87 -46.73
N GLY A 539 -9.25 25.51 -47.31
CA GLY A 539 -9.33 26.86 -47.87
C GLY A 539 -10.06 27.06 -49.20
N THR A 540 -10.26 28.33 -49.55
CA THR A 540 -9.79 29.00 -50.79
C THR A 540 -10.30 30.45 -50.83
N ASP A 541 -9.42 31.31 -51.34
CA ASP A 541 -9.70 32.54 -52.11
C ASP A 541 -10.13 33.87 -51.47
N LEU A 542 -9.35 34.89 -51.89
CA LEU A 542 -9.62 36.33 -52.01
C LEU A 542 -9.72 37.08 -50.66
N GLY A 543 -8.98 38.14 -50.40
CA GLY A 543 -8.29 39.06 -51.28
C GLY A 543 -8.40 40.44 -50.63
N VAL A 544 -7.27 41.13 -50.63
CA VAL A 544 -7.11 42.59 -50.60
C VAL A 544 -7.29 43.35 -49.27
N ASP A 545 -6.33 44.25 -49.11
CA ASP A 545 -6.38 45.57 -48.49
C ASP A 545 -5.77 45.80 -47.09
N SER A 546 -4.53 46.30 -47.19
CA SER A 546 -3.70 47.06 -46.25
C SER A 546 -4.41 48.37 -45.81
N PRO A 547 -3.90 49.15 -44.82
CA PRO A 547 -2.57 49.79 -44.93
C PRO A 547 -1.76 50.04 -43.64
N CYS A 548 -0.44 50.18 -43.86
CA CYS A 548 0.57 51.00 -43.14
C CYS A 548 0.99 50.58 -41.70
N GLN A 549 2.27 50.60 -41.28
CA GLN A 549 3.48 51.19 -41.85
C GLN A 549 4.77 50.67 -41.14
N ASN A 550 5.78 50.32 -41.95
CA ASN A 550 7.23 50.57 -41.87
C ASN A 550 8.17 50.10 -40.72
N GLY A 551 9.28 49.49 -41.18
CA GLY A 551 10.64 49.61 -40.58
C GLY A 551 11.48 48.32 -40.58
N LYS A 552 11.84 47.75 -41.73
CA LYS A 552 13.24 47.65 -42.28
C LYS A 552 14.40 47.58 -41.26
N ASP A 553 15.09 46.44 -41.23
CA ASP A 553 16.56 46.25 -41.41
C ASP A 553 16.89 44.76 -41.16
N LEU A 554 17.23 43.94 -42.15
CA LEU A 554 18.48 43.80 -42.92
C LEU A 554 19.71 43.35 -42.10
N GLN A 555 20.00 42.05 -42.20
CA GLN A 555 21.31 41.38 -42.31
C GLN A 555 22.54 41.89 -41.52
N ARG A 556 23.01 41.04 -40.59
CA ARG A 556 24.38 40.45 -40.46
C ARG A 556 24.41 39.82 -39.06
N VAL A 557 24.61 38.52 -38.86
CA VAL A 557 25.87 37.79 -39.08
C VAL A 557 25.57 36.35 -39.51
N MET A 558 26.08 35.96 -40.68
CA MET A 558 26.39 34.58 -41.00
C MET A 558 27.66 34.19 -40.26
N SER A 559 27.67 33.07 -39.53
CA SER A 559 28.63 31.98 -39.74
C SER A 559 28.46 30.87 -38.70
N LYS A 560 27.91 29.75 -39.15
CA LYS A 560 28.44 28.37 -39.03
C LYS A 560 27.27 27.39 -38.92
N GLU A 561 27.03 26.73 -40.04
CA GLU A 561 27.03 25.27 -40.20
C GLU A 561 26.76 24.44 -38.93
N SER A 562 25.97 23.38 -38.95
CA SER A 562 25.40 22.61 -40.06
C SER A 562 24.50 21.55 -39.43
N ASN A 563 23.38 21.28 -40.09
CA ASN A 563 22.69 19.99 -40.22
C ASN A 563 22.78 18.96 -39.07
N SER A 564 21.62 18.51 -38.60
CA SER A 564 21.09 17.22 -39.07
C SER A 564 19.66 16.95 -38.55
N ALA A 565 18.78 16.65 -39.50
CA ALA A 565 17.70 15.67 -39.43
C ALA A 565 16.70 15.71 -38.26
N ALA A 566 15.59 16.41 -38.48
CA ALA A 566 14.28 16.01 -37.99
C ALA A 566 13.38 15.73 -39.20
N LYS A 567 13.22 14.45 -39.57
CA LYS A 567 12.05 13.89 -40.29
C LYS A 567 12.25 12.41 -40.65
N ALA A 568 11.81 11.53 -39.75
CA ALA A 568 11.31 10.16 -39.96
C ALA A 568 10.82 9.73 -38.56
N THR A 569 9.64 9.18 -38.26
CA THR A 569 8.86 8.18 -38.98
C THR A 569 7.52 8.06 -38.24
N ILE A 570 6.38 8.25 -38.93
CA ILE A 570 5.17 7.43 -38.72
C ILE A 570 4.51 7.32 -40.08
N THR A 571 4.58 6.13 -40.70
CA THR A 571 3.49 5.46 -41.44
C THR A 571 4.07 4.19 -42.05
N THR A 572 3.67 3.03 -41.52
CA THR A 572 3.86 1.74 -42.18
C THR A 572 2.50 1.06 -42.24
N THR A 573 1.94 0.92 -43.43
CA THR A 573 1.21 -0.30 -43.86
C THR A 573 1.19 -0.33 -45.39
N VAL A 574 1.28 -1.55 -45.93
CA VAL A 574 0.89 -2.03 -47.29
C VAL A 574 2.05 -2.49 -48.20
N THR A 575 2.36 -3.79 -48.05
CA THR A 575 2.41 -4.85 -49.08
C THR A 575 3.54 -4.90 -50.12
N MET A 576 4.31 -5.99 -50.13
CA MET A 576 4.35 -7.04 -51.19
C MET A 576 5.69 -7.80 -51.21
N LEU A 577 5.57 -9.14 -51.17
CA LEU A 577 6.30 -10.17 -51.93
C LEU A 577 7.85 -10.09 -52.08
N GLY A 578 8.50 -11.15 -51.58
CA GLY A 578 9.40 -11.95 -52.43
C GLY A 578 10.83 -12.20 -51.93
N ARG A 579 11.17 -13.50 -51.89
CA ARG A 579 12.51 -14.13 -52.07
C ARG A 579 13.54 -13.96 -50.95
N GLU A 580 13.98 -15.04 -50.28
CA GLU A 580 14.80 -16.22 -50.68
C GLU A 580 16.23 -16.07 -50.17
N GLY A 581 16.73 -17.13 -49.53
CA GLY A 581 18.14 -17.42 -49.25
C GLY A 581 18.78 -16.60 -48.11
N GLU A 582 19.79 -17.05 -47.39
CA GLU A 582 20.37 -18.37 -47.10
C GLU A 582 21.55 -18.07 -46.14
N THR A 583 21.88 -19.03 -45.28
CA THR A 583 23.25 -19.30 -44.78
C THR A 583 23.96 -18.36 -43.78
N ASN A 584 24.17 -18.96 -42.61
CA ASN A 584 25.47 -19.24 -41.96
C ASN A 584 26.36 -18.14 -41.36
N SER A 585 26.59 -18.37 -40.07
CA SER A 585 27.90 -18.48 -39.40
C SER A 585 28.67 -17.20 -39.09
N GLY A 586 29.32 -17.22 -37.93
CA GLY A 586 30.51 -16.40 -37.70
C GLY A 586 30.57 -15.78 -36.34
N ALA A 587 31.31 -16.43 -35.45
CA ALA A 587 31.77 -15.92 -34.16
C ALA A 587 32.53 -14.58 -34.29
N GLY A 588 32.59 -13.82 -33.20
CA GLY A 588 33.48 -12.66 -33.14
C GLY A 588 33.23 -11.73 -31.96
N THR A 589 33.72 -12.12 -30.79
CA THR A 589 34.35 -11.27 -29.76
C THR A 589 34.49 -9.78 -30.07
N SER A 590 34.10 -8.90 -29.15
CA SER A 590 35.04 -8.12 -28.33
C SER A 590 34.32 -7.06 -27.49
N GLU A 591 34.88 -6.88 -26.29
CA GLU A 591 34.66 -5.81 -25.33
C GLU A 591 34.66 -4.41 -25.98
N ILE A 592 34.07 -3.42 -25.29
CA ILE A 592 34.79 -2.23 -24.79
C ILE A 592 33.79 -1.27 -24.10
N ILE A 593 34.06 -1.10 -22.79
CA ILE A 593 33.87 0.04 -21.88
C ILE A 593 32.43 0.48 -21.53
#